data_AF-A0A3B3Y6J3-F1
#
_entry.id   AF-A0A3B3Y6J3-F1
#
_cell.length_a   1.000
_cell.length_b   1.000
_cell.length_c   1.000
_cell.angle_alpha   90.00
_cell.angle_beta   90.00
_cell.angle_gamma   90.00
#
_symmetry.space_group_name_H-M   'P 1'
#
loop_
_entity.id
_entity.type
_entity.pdbx_description
1 polymer ?
#
loop_
_entity_poly.entity_id
_entity_poly.type
_entity_poly.pdbx_seq_one_letter_code
_entity_poly.pdbx_strand_id
1 'polypeptide(L)'
;VGGPGKWDPDMCKIKYVTGDLFSAPNQESLAHCVSEDLRMGKGIAVLFKKNFGRVDALKEQKKLTGECAVLTHDRRFIYYLVNIPQAIITADKYP
;
A
#
# COMPACT_ATOMS: atom_id res chain seq x y z
N VAL A 1 20.93 8.25 29.39
CA VAL A 1 19.71 7.44 29.63
C VAL A 1 18.49 8.30 29.38
N GLY A 2 17.72 8.01 28.33
CA GLY A 2 16.60 8.84 27.87
C GLY A 2 15.27 8.39 28.47
N GLY A 3 14.48 9.32 29.00
CA GLY A 3 13.13 9.08 29.53
C GLY A 3 12.06 8.87 28.43
N PRO A 4 10.83 8.52 28.82
CA PRO A 4 9.75 8.21 27.88
C PRO A 4 9.35 9.45 27.08
N GLY A 5 9.29 9.33 25.75
CA GLY A 5 8.81 10.37 24.84
C GLY A 5 9.85 11.08 23.98
N LYS A 6 11.12 10.64 23.97
CA LYS A 6 12.10 11.15 23.00
C LYS A 6 11.99 10.34 21.71
N TRP A 7 11.63 10.99 20.60
CA TRP A 7 11.76 10.42 19.27
C TRP A 7 13.24 10.13 19.03
N ASP A 8 13.57 8.84 18.91
CA ASP A 8 14.90 8.39 18.54
C ASP A 8 15.01 8.50 17.00
N PRO A 9 15.84 9.42 16.47
CA PRO A 9 16.02 9.56 15.03
C PRO A 9 16.60 8.29 14.38
N ASP A 10 17.21 7.39 15.16
CA ASP A 10 17.73 6.10 14.70
C ASP A 10 16.68 4.98 14.73
N MET A 11 15.43 5.29 15.13
CA MET A 11 14.32 4.33 15.19
C MET A 11 13.74 3.99 13.82
N CYS A 12 14.01 4.78 12.77
CA CYS A 12 13.55 4.51 11.41
C CYS A 12 14.67 3.89 10.55
N LYS A 13 14.88 2.58 10.72
CA LYS A 13 15.87 1.83 9.92
C LYS A 13 15.24 1.35 8.61
N ILE A 14 15.57 1.99 7.50
CA ILE A 14 15.24 1.48 6.15
C ILE A 14 16.28 0.45 5.75
N LYS A 15 15.85 -0.79 5.50
CA LYS A 15 16.69 -1.87 4.97
C LYS A 15 16.33 -2.14 3.52
N TYR A 16 17.31 -2.04 2.63
CA TYR A 16 17.15 -2.43 1.23
C TYR A 16 17.50 -3.90 1.04
N VAL A 17 16.66 -4.64 0.33
CA VAL A 17 16.84 -6.06 0.05
C VAL A 17 16.59 -6.30 -1.44
N THR A 18 17.44 -7.09 -2.09
CA THR A 18 17.21 -7.56 -3.46
C THR A 18 16.51 -8.91 -3.41
N GLY A 19 15.32 -9.01 -3.99
CA GLY A 19 14.51 -10.24 -3.97
C GLY A 19 13.06 -10.00 -4.40
N ASP A 20 12.20 -11.00 -4.18
CA ASP A 20 10.76 -10.88 -4.40
C ASP A 20 10.07 -10.30 -3.16
N LEU A 21 9.40 -9.16 -3.31
CA LEU A 21 8.64 -8.50 -2.25
C LEU A 21 7.59 -9.43 -1.62
N PHE A 22 6.98 -10.31 -2.42
CA PHE A 22 5.90 -11.18 -1.92
C PHE A 22 6.42 -12.40 -1.14
N SER A 23 7.73 -12.67 -1.17
CA SER A 23 8.39 -13.65 -0.31
C SER A 23 8.66 -13.14 1.11
N ALA A 24 8.34 -11.88 1.40
CA ALA A 24 8.48 -11.31 2.74
C ALA A 24 7.69 -12.14 3.77
N PRO A 25 8.24 -12.37 4.98
CA PRO A 25 7.59 -13.15 6.02
C PRO A 25 6.16 -12.68 6.33
N ASN A 26 5.30 -13.59 6.77
CA ASN A 26 3.91 -13.26 7.10
C ASN A 26 3.76 -12.40 8.38
N GLN A 27 4.85 -12.17 9.10
CA GLN A 27 4.94 -11.22 10.21
C GLN A 27 5.16 -9.78 9.71
N GLU A 28 5.58 -9.62 8.45
CA GLU A 28 5.81 -8.33 7.81
C GLU A 28 4.60 -7.96 6.94
N SER A 29 4.03 -6.80 7.24
CA SER A 29 2.96 -6.22 6.43
C SER A 29 3.52 -5.60 5.17
N LEU A 30 2.73 -5.62 4.10
CA LEU A 30 3.12 -5.04 2.81
C LEU A 30 2.38 -3.74 2.58
N ALA A 31 3.00 -2.82 1.86
CA ALA A 31 2.38 -1.57 1.46
C ALA A 31 2.72 -1.24 0.01
N HIS A 32 1.76 -0.65 -0.71
CA HIS A 32 2.04 -0.02 -1.99
C HIS A 32 1.11 1.16 -2.24
N CYS A 33 1.52 2.02 -3.16
CA CYS A 33 0.73 3.15 -3.62
C CYS A 33 -0.25 2.72 -4.72
N VAL A 34 -1.45 3.30 -4.68
CA VAL A 34 -2.53 3.05 -5.65
C VAL A 34 -3.26 4.33 -6.04
N SER A 35 -3.92 4.22 -7.18
CA SER A 35 -4.91 5.18 -7.63
C SER A 35 -6.24 5.02 -6.91
N GLU A 36 -6.97 6.14 -6.79
CA GLU A 36 -8.29 6.21 -6.14
C GLU A 36 -9.32 5.25 -6.76
N ASP A 37 -9.21 4.98 -8.07
CA ASP A 37 -10.08 4.02 -8.77
C ASP A 37 -9.78 2.53 -8.46
N LEU A 38 -8.69 2.25 -7.74
CA LEU A 38 -8.21 0.92 -7.38
C LEU A 38 -8.10 -0.04 -8.57
N ARG A 39 -7.80 0.46 -9.76
CA ARG A 39 -7.71 -0.35 -10.98
C ARG A 39 -6.55 -1.35 -10.90
N MET A 40 -5.42 -0.87 -10.36
CA MET A 40 -4.17 -1.63 -10.16
C MET A 40 -3.70 -2.36 -11.43
N GLY A 41 -3.67 -1.63 -12.56
CA GLY A 41 -3.45 -2.19 -13.90
C GLY A 41 -1.99 -2.14 -14.40
N LYS A 42 -1.05 -1.59 -13.63
CA LYS A 42 0.37 -1.45 -14.04
C LYS A 42 1.32 -1.69 -12.86
N GLY A 43 2.58 -2.01 -13.18
CA GLY A 43 3.66 -2.17 -12.19
C GLY A 43 3.37 -3.24 -11.14
N ILE A 44 3.92 -3.05 -9.93
CA ILE A 44 3.77 -3.99 -8.82
C ILE A 44 2.31 -4.17 -8.38
N ALA A 45 1.46 -3.16 -8.62
CA ALA A 45 0.05 -3.20 -8.25
C ALA A 45 -0.72 -4.36 -8.92
N VAL A 46 -0.31 -4.76 -10.13
CA VAL A 46 -0.88 -5.94 -10.81
C VAL A 46 -0.64 -7.21 -9.98
N LEU A 47 0.55 -7.35 -9.38
CA LEU A 47 0.89 -8.49 -8.55
C LEU A 47 0.18 -8.45 -7.20
N PHE A 48 0.02 -7.27 -6.58
CA PHE A 48 -0.84 -7.12 -5.39
C PHE A 48 -2.28 -7.56 -5.67
N LYS A 49 -2.85 -7.12 -6.80
CA LYS A 49 -4.20 -7.52 -7.21
C LYS A 49 -4.30 -9.03 -7.47
N LYS A 50 -3.29 -9.64 -8.10
CA LYS A 50 -3.24 -11.09 -8.36
C LYS A 50 -3.11 -11.91 -7.06
N ASN A 51 -2.28 -11.45 -6.12
CA ASN A 51 -1.96 -12.20 -4.90
C ASN A 51 -3.00 -12.02 -3.79
N PHE A 52 -3.58 -10.81 -3.64
CA PHE A 52 -4.49 -10.48 -2.53
C PHE A 52 -5.94 -10.25 -2.94
N GLY A 53 -6.18 -9.95 -4.23
CA GLY A 53 -7.52 -9.77 -4.81
C GLY A 53 -8.39 -8.78 -4.04
N ARG A 54 -9.67 -9.14 -3.88
CA ARG A 54 -10.65 -8.45 -3.01
C ARG A 54 -10.76 -6.94 -3.27
N VAL A 55 -10.72 -6.55 -4.54
CA VAL A 55 -10.83 -5.15 -4.96
C VAL A 55 -12.16 -4.54 -4.55
N ASP A 56 -13.24 -5.32 -4.56
CA ASP A 56 -14.55 -4.82 -4.14
C ASP A 56 -14.56 -4.48 -2.64
N ALA A 57 -13.95 -5.32 -1.80
CA ALA A 57 -13.78 -5.02 -0.37
C ALA A 57 -12.89 -3.80 -0.11
N LEU A 58 -11.92 -3.50 -0.99
CA LEU A 58 -11.15 -2.25 -0.92
C LEU A 58 -12.02 -1.05 -1.30
N LYS A 59 -12.85 -1.17 -2.34
CA LYS A 59 -13.77 -0.10 -2.78
C LYS A 59 -14.86 0.20 -1.76
N GLU A 60 -15.35 -0.82 -1.06
CA GLU A 60 -16.33 -0.68 0.02
C GLU A 60 -15.83 0.19 1.19
N GLN A 61 -14.51 0.29 1.38
CA GLN A 61 -13.90 1.18 2.38
C GLN A 61 -13.98 2.66 1.99
N LYS A 62 -14.31 2.98 0.73
CA LYS A 62 -14.53 4.35 0.22
C LYS A 62 -13.39 5.31 0.53
N LYS A 63 -12.15 4.83 0.40
CA LYS A 63 -10.95 5.63 0.64
C LYS A 63 -10.68 6.60 -0.50
N LEU A 64 -10.39 7.84 -0.13
CA LEU A 64 -10.03 8.92 -1.03
C LEU A 64 -8.51 9.14 -1.03
N THR A 65 -8.04 9.93 -1.98
CA THR A 65 -6.63 10.34 -2.03
C THR A 65 -6.17 10.98 -0.71
N GLY A 66 -5.01 10.53 -0.23
CA GLY A 66 -4.45 10.88 1.07
C GLY A 66 -4.78 9.87 2.18
N GLU A 67 -5.72 8.95 1.93
CA GLU A 67 -6.10 7.91 2.89
C GLU A 67 -5.44 6.56 2.59
N CYS A 68 -5.63 5.61 3.51
CA CYS A 68 -5.12 4.26 3.40
C CYS A 68 -6.27 3.24 3.49
N ALA A 69 -6.39 2.39 2.47
CA ALA A 69 -7.24 1.21 2.53
C ALA A 69 -6.44 0.00 3.02
N VAL A 70 -7.10 -0.92 3.71
CA VAL A 70 -6.42 -2.04 4.37
C VAL A 70 -7.13 -3.34 4.10
N LEU A 71 -6.37 -4.38 3.74
CA LEU A 71 -6.85 -5.77 3.80
C LEU A 71 -6.11 -6.53 4.88
N THR A 72 -6.82 -7.38 5.61
CA THR A 72 -6.19 -8.45 6.38
C THR A 72 -5.96 -9.65 5.48
N HIS A 73 -4.78 -10.24 5.54
CA HIS A 73 -4.46 -11.46 4.83
C HIS A 73 -3.59 -12.34 5.74
N ASP A 74 -4.12 -13.49 6.11
CA ASP A 74 -3.58 -14.34 7.18
C ASP A 74 -3.35 -13.58 8.49
N ARG A 75 -2.08 -13.28 8.81
CA ARG A 75 -1.63 -12.63 10.05
C ARG A 75 -0.99 -11.26 9.81
N ARG A 76 -1.12 -10.71 8.61
CA ARG A 76 -0.58 -9.40 8.25
C ARG A 76 -1.64 -8.48 7.67
N PHE A 77 -1.30 -7.21 7.65
CA PHE A 77 -2.03 -6.18 6.93
C PHE A 77 -1.38 -5.93 5.58
N ILE A 78 -2.22 -5.65 4.58
CA ILE A 78 -1.81 -5.16 3.28
C ILE A 78 -2.37 -3.75 3.15
N TYR A 79 -1.47 -2.77 3.10
CA TYR A 79 -1.78 -1.35 3.06
C TYR A 79 -1.77 -0.82 1.62
N TYR A 80 -2.86 -0.15 1.26
CA TYR A 80 -3.07 0.44 -0.05
C TYR A 80 -3.12 1.96 0.15
N LEU A 81 -1.98 2.61 -0.03
CA LEU A 81 -1.84 4.06 0.11
C LEU A 81 -2.46 4.73 -1.11
N VAL A 82 -3.62 5.35 -0.94
CA VAL A 82 -4.32 6.02 -2.03
C VAL A 82 -3.70 7.39 -2.24
N ASN A 83 -2.85 7.54 -3.26
CA ASN A 83 -2.08 8.77 -3.46
C ASN A 83 -2.16 9.35 -4.88
N ILE A 84 -2.89 8.69 -5.80
CA ILE A 84 -3.12 9.20 -7.16
C ILE A 84 -4.60 9.57 -7.30
N PRO A 85 -4.93 10.88 -7.36
CA PRO A 85 -6.29 11.37 -7.52
C PRO A 85 -6.96 10.94 -8.81
N GLN A 86 -8.28 10.80 -8.77
CA GLN A 86 -9.12 10.51 -9.94
C GLN A 86 -8.92 11.51 -11.10
N ALA A 87 -8.65 12.78 -10.79
CA ALA A 87 -8.39 13.82 -11.79
C ALA A 87 -7.16 13.50 -12.66
N ILE A 88 -6.09 12.98 -12.05
CA ILE A 88 -4.86 12.60 -12.77
C ILE A 88 -5.13 11.37 -13.66
N ILE A 89 -5.83 10.37 -13.12
CA ILE A 89 -6.21 9.16 -13.86
C ILE A 89 -7.03 9.51 -15.11
N THR A 90 -7.93 10.48 -14.98
CA THR A 90 -8.85 10.87 -16.05
C THR A 90 -8.12 11.67 -17.13
N ALA A 91 -7.18 12.55 -16.76
CA ALA A 91 -6.33 13.27 -17.72
C ALA A 91 -5.45 12.31 -18.55
N ASP A 92 -4.86 11.28 -17.93
CA ASP A 92 -4.10 10.23 -18.63
C ASP A 92 -4.94 9.45 -19.65
N LYS A 93 -6.27 9.42 -19.48
CA LYS A 93 -7.20 8.71 -20.37
C LYS A 93 -7.64 9.56 -21.56
N TYR A 94 -7.53 10.89 -21.48
CA TYR A 94 -7.96 11.84 -22.52
C TYR A 94 -6.89 12.93 -22.70
N PRO A 95 -5.81 12.63 -23.46
CA PRO A 95 -4.74 13.59 -23.72
C PRO A 95 -5.19 14.77 -24.58
#